data_AF-A0A7X8Y7N8-F1
#
_entry.id   AF-A0A7X8Y7N8-F1
#
_cell.length_a   1.000
_cell.length_b   1.000
_cell.length_c   1.000
_cell.angle_alpha   90.00
_cell.angle_beta   90.00
_cell.angle_gamma   90.00
#
_symmetry.space_group_name_H-M   'P 1'
#
loop_
_entity.id
_entity.type
_entity.pdbx_description
1 polymer ?
#
loop_
_entity_poly.entity_id
_entity_poly.type
_entity_poly.pdbx_seq_one_letter_code
_entity_poly.pdbx_strand_id
1 'polypeptide(L)'
;MPKPNFRFTHFDLKEQRAGTVIEVTLSAVNNVRLMTAPNYQRFTEVLDFKYVGGIAKKSPVRLTIPDSGHWHLVVDMEGHHGLAESSVKMIGGSAGQKRA
;
A
#
# COMPACT_ATOMS: atom_id res chain seq x y z
N MET A 1 4.81 -21.60 7.10
CA MET A 1 5.26 -20.46 6.27
C MET A 1 5.48 -19.28 7.20
N PRO A 2 6.64 -18.61 7.13
CA PRO A 2 6.82 -17.34 7.81
C PRO A 2 5.74 -16.38 7.31
N LYS A 3 5.17 -15.61 8.24
CA LYS A 3 4.22 -14.54 7.98
C LYS A 3 4.64 -13.38 8.89
N PRO A 4 4.39 -12.12 8.48
CA PRO A 4 4.58 -10.99 9.38
C PRO A 4 3.90 -11.25 10.73
N ASN A 5 4.62 -10.97 11.83
CA ASN A 5 4.12 -11.18 13.19
C ASN A 5 3.20 -10.05 13.67
N PHE A 6 2.90 -9.08 12.80
CA PHE A 6 2.02 -7.94 13.03
C PHE A 6 0.81 -8.00 12.10
N ARG A 7 -0.28 -7.34 12.51
CA ARG A 7 -1.48 -7.23 11.69
C ARG A 7 -1.28 -6.17 10.60
N PHE A 8 -1.88 -6.41 9.45
CA PHE A 8 -1.88 -5.47 8.35
C PHE A 8 -3.16 -5.57 7.53
N THR A 9 -3.49 -4.48 6.84
CA THR A 9 -4.50 -4.45 5.78
C THR A 9 -3.77 -4.43 4.45
N HIS A 10 -4.18 -5.31 3.52
CA HIS A 10 -3.64 -5.39 2.18
C HIS A 10 -4.67 -4.86 1.17
N PHE A 11 -4.21 -3.99 0.27
CA PHE A 11 -4.95 -3.54 -0.90
C PHE A 11 -4.20 -3.97 -2.15
N ASP A 12 -4.84 -4.80 -2.97
CA ASP A 12 -4.36 -5.11 -4.31
C ASP A 12 -4.83 -4.01 -5.28
N LEU A 13 -3.89 -3.17 -5.72
CA LEU A 13 -4.18 -2.04 -6.60
C LEU A 13 -4.24 -2.45 -8.08
N LYS A 14 -3.95 -3.72 -8.41
CA LYS A 14 -3.88 -4.21 -9.79
C LYS A 14 -2.84 -3.45 -10.61
N GLU A 15 -2.98 -3.55 -11.93
CA GLU A 15 -2.18 -2.80 -12.89
C GLU A 15 -2.43 -1.29 -12.78
N GLN A 16 -1.35 -0.56 -12.58
CA GLN A 16 -1.35 0.89 -12.47
C GLN A 16 -0.29 1.49 -13.38
N ARG A 17 -0.52 2.74 -13.79
CA ARG A 17 0.43 3.48 -14.63
C ARG A 17 1.37 4.31 -13.76
N ALA A 18 2.58 4.54 -14.26
CA ALA A 18 3.46 5.57 -13.72
C ALA A 18 2.72 6.90 -13.62
N GLY A 19 2.90 7.62 -12.51
CA GLY A 19 2.24 8.88 -12.22
C GLY A 19 0.85 8.77 -11.59
N THR A 20 0.24 7.59 -11.49
CA THR A 20 -0.99 7.40 -10.70
C THR A 20 -0.72 7.81 -9.25
N VAL A 21 -1.60 8.62 -8.66
CA VAL A 21 -1.50 9.01 -7.25
C VAL A 21 -2.43 8.14 -6.40
N ILE A 22 -1.86 7.46 -5.43
CA ILE A 22 -2.57 6.66 -4.42
C ILE A 22 -2.75 7.53 -3.18
N GLU A 23 -3.99 7.90 -2.89
CA GLU A 23 -4.38 8.58 -1.65
C GLU A 23 -4.83 7.55 -0.61
N VAL A 24 -4.21 7.58 0.56
CA VAL A 24 -4.45 6.64 1.66
C VAL A 24 -4.94 7.43 2.86
N THR A 25 -6.16 7.16 3.30
CA THR A 25 -6.72 7.73 4.53
C THR A 25 -6.52 6.74 5.65
N LEU A 26 -6.04 7.21 6.80
CA LEU A 26 -5.83 6.43 8.02
C LEU A 26 -6.55 7.07 9.21
N SER A 27 -7.07 6.24 10.12
CA SER A 27 -7.62 6.68 11.41
C SER A 27 -6.57 6.89 12.51
N ALA A 28 -5.36 6.33 12.36
CA ALA A 28 -4.25 6.48 13.30
C ALA A 28 -2.89 6.36 12.59
N VAL A 29 -1.80 6.65 13.33
CA VAL A 29 -0.43 6.53 12.82
C VAL A 29 -0.07 5.06 12.61
N ASN A 30 0.23 4.69 11.37
CA ASN A 30 0.68 3.36 10.96
C ASN A 30 1.66 3.46 9.80
N ASN A 31 2.31 2.35 9.45
CA ASN A 31 3.15 2.29 8.26
C ASN A 31 2.27 2.18 7.01
N VAL A 32 2.64 2.90 5.96
CA VAL A 32 2.06 2.76 4.62
C VAL A 32 3.17 2.36 3.67
N ARG A 33 3.06 1.18 3.07
CA ARG A 33 4.07 0.60 2.18
C ARG A 33 3.46 0.27 0.83
N LEU A 34 3.86 1.02 -0.19
CA LEU A 34 3.52 0.77 -1.59
C LEU A 34 4.64 -0.04 -2.24
N MET A 35 4.31 -1.16 -2.85
CA MET A 35 5.31 -2.07 -3.40
C MET A 35 4.80 -2.83 -4.61
N THR A 36 5.70 -3.34 -5.44
CA THR A 36 5.36 -4.17 -6.59
C THR A 36 4.95 -5.58 -6.16
N ALA A 37 4.26 -6.33 -7.02
CA ALA A 37 3.87 -7.71 -6.74
C ALA A 37 5.03 -8.63 -6.26
N PRO A 38 6.24 -8.62 -6.86
CA PRO A 38 7.36 -9.42 -6.35
C PRO A 38 7.82 -8.99 -4.95
N ASN A 39 7.72 -7.71 -4.60
CA ASN A 39 8.06 -7.23 -3.26
C ASN A 39 6.96 -7.57 -2.25
N TYR A 40 5.69 -7.59 -2.66
CA TYR A 40 4.60 -8.06 -1.80
C TYR A 40 4.76 -9.54 -1.43
N GLN A 41 5.15 -10.39 -2.38
CA GLN A 41 5.48 -11.78 -2.08
C GLN A 41 6.60 -11.87 -1.03
N ARG A 42 7.71 -11.16 -1.24
CA ARG A 42 8.82 -11.10 -0.27
C ARG A 42 8.39 -10.59 1.11
N PHE A 43 7.52 -9.58 1.16
CA PHE A 43 6.92 -9.09 2.41
C PHE A 43 6.15 -10.20 3.14
N THR A 44 5.31 -10.95 2.42
CA THR A 44 4.54 -12.06 3.04
C THR A 44 5.43 -13.23 3.50
N GLU A 45 6.56 -13.43 2.82
CA GLU A 45 7.57 -14.44 3.16
C GLU A 45 8.59 -13.97 4.20
N VAL A 46 8.49 -12.72 4.68
CA VAL A 46 9.40 -12.11 5.66
C VAL A 46 10.86 -12.09 5.16
N LEU A 47 11.03 -11.80 3.87
CA LEU A 47 12.31 -11.61 3.20
C LEU A 47 12.59 -10.12 2.99
N ASP A 48 13.80 -9.77 2.55
CA ASP A 48 14.13 -8.40 2.18
C ASP A 48 13.30 -7.92 0.98
N PHE A 49 12.59 -6.81 1.15
CA PHE A 49 11.74 -6.21 0.12
C PHE A 49 11.94 -4.70 0.06
N LYS A 50 11.59 -4.12 -1.09
CA LYS A 50 11.60 -2.67 -1.30
C LYS A 50 10.17 -2.13 -1.37
N TYR A 51 10.00 -0.91 -0.88
CA TYR A 51 8.72 -0.21 -0.90
C TYR A 51 8.94 1.31 -0.96
N VAL A 52 7.89 2.02 -1.37
CA VAL A 52 7.76 3.47 -1.28
C VAL A 52 6.79 3.78 -0.13
N GLY A 53 7.10 4.79 0.68
CA GLY A 53 6.28 5.19 1.82
C GLY A 53 7.06 5.14 3.13
N GLY A 54 6.41 4.77 4.23
CA GLY A 54 6.97 4.77 5.58
C GLY A 54 5.91 5.07 6.64
N ILE A 55 6.33 5.62 7.77
CA ILE A 55 5.44 5.95 8.89
C ILE A 55 4.56 7.14 8.51
N ALA A 56 3.25 6.91 8.41
CA ALA A 56 2.26 7.93 8.09
C ALA A 56 1.77 8.65 9.35
N LYS A 57 2.35 9.83 9.62
CA LYS A 57 1.99 10.66 10.78
C LYS A 57 0.82 11.62 10.53
N LYS A 58 0.46 11.83 9.26
CA LYS A 58 -0.62 12.71 8.81
C LYS A 58 -1.47 11.98 7.78
N SER A 59 -2.75 12.31 7.74
CA SER A 59 -3.75 11.70 6.86
C SER A 59 -4.52 12.82 6.13
N PRO A 60 -4.79 12.69 4.81
CA PRO A 60 -4.41 11.56 3.95
C PRO A 60 -2.92 11.59 3.53
N VAL A 61 -2.37 10.41 3.24
CA VAL A 61 -1.05 10.23 2.61
C VAL A 61 -1.23 10.11 1.11
N ARG A 62 -0.34 10.72 0.33
CA ARG A 62 -0.33 10.59 -1.13
C ARG A 62 0.99 9.97 -1.59
N LEU A 63 0.89 8.87 -2.33
CA LEU A 63 2.03 8.17 -2.90
C LEU A 63 1.88 8.15 -4.42
N THR A 64 2.89 8.61 -5.15
CA THR A 64 2.91 8.53 -6.60
C THR A 64 3.55 7.22 -7.03
N ILE A 65 2.90 6.50 -7.93
CA ILE A 65 3.44 5.29 -8.54
C ILE A 65 4.62 5.67 -9.45
N PRO A 66 5.83 5.17 -9.19
CA PRO A 66 7.02 5.56 -9.96
C PRO A 66 7.02 4.94 -11.36
N ASP A 67 6.57 3.68 -11.48
CA ASP A 67 6.64 2.88 -12.71
C ASP A 67 5.35 2.11 -12.94
N SER A 68 4.99 1.89 -14.20
CA SER A 68 3.80 1.12 -14.55
C SER A 68 3.96 -0.36 -14.20
N GLY A 69 2.91 -0.99 -13.66
CA GLY A 69 2.88 -2.41 -13.35
C GLY A 69 1.85 -2.77 -12.28
N HIS A 70 1.93 -3.99 -11.75
CA HIS A 70 1.06 -4.46 -10.67
C HIS A 70 1.57 -4.01 -9.29
N TRP A 71 0.77 -3.19 -8.61
CA TRP A 71 1.09 -2.62 -7.30
C TRP A 71 0.20 -3.12 -6.17
N HIS A 72 0.80 -3.20 -4.99
CA HIS A 72 0.17 -3.59 -3.73
C HIS A 72 0.44 -2.49 -2.70
N LEU A 73 -0.56 -2.17 -1.90
CA LEU A 73 -0.42 -1.30 -0.74
C LEU A 73 -0.66 -2.10 0.52
N VAL A 74 0.22 -1.92 1.50
CA VAL A 74 0.09 -2.49 2.84
C VAL A 74 0.01 -1.35 3.85
N VAL A 75 -0.97 -1.43 4.75
CA VAL A 75 -1.03 -0.64 5.97
C VAL A 75 -0.78 -1.58 7.13
N ASP A 76 0.27 -1.36 7.93
CA ASP A 76 0.66 -2.28 9.01
C ASP A 76 0.94 -1.59 10.35
N MET A 77 0.87 -2.40 11.41
CA MET A 77 1.10 -1.97 12.79
C MET A 77 2.49 -2.27 13.34
N GLU A 78 3.48 -2.53 12.49
CA GLU A 78 4.84 -2.75 12.97
C GLU A 78 5.33 -1.52 13.75
N GLY A 79 5.64 -1.68 15.03
CA GLY A 79 6.04 -0.59 15.93
C GLY A 79 4.90 0.30 16.44
N HIS A 80 3.63 -0.08 16.25
CA HIS A 80 2.45 0.69 16.68
C HIS A 80 1.48 -0.14 17.54
N HIS A 81 0.72 0.52 18.40
CA HIS A 81 -0.18 -0.13 19.35
C HIS A 81 -1.43 -0.80 18.72
N GLY A 82 -1.76 -0.46 17.47
CA GLY A 82 -2.93 -0.97 16.78
C GLY A 82 -2.84 -0.78 15.26
N LEU A 83 -3.71 -1.49 14.55
CA LEU A 83 -3.88 -1.34 13.11
C LEU A 83 -4.98 -0.30 12.84
N ALA A 84 -4.63 0.80 12.17
CA ALA A 84 -5.57 1.81 11.75
C ALA A 84 -6.61 1.25 10.77
N GLU A 85 -7.82 1.79 10.86
CA GLU A 85 -8.75 1.73 9.75
C GLU A 85 -8.16 2.51 8.58
N SER A 86 -8.28 1.95 7.39
CA SER A 86 -7.65 2.50 6.19
C SER A 86 -8.56 2.39 4.98
N SER A 87 -8.49 3.40 4.12
CA SER A 87 -9.14 3.41 2.81
C SER A 87 -8.22 3.99 1.75
N VAL A 88 -8.38 3.51 0.52
CA VAL A 88 -7.53 3.88 -0.61
C VAL A 88 -8.36 4.48 -1.73
N LYS A 89 -7.88 5.58 -2.29
CA LYS A 89 -8.44 6.24 -3.47
C LYS A 89 -7.35 6.46 -4.50
N MET A 90 -7.60 6.06 -5.73
CA MET A 90 -6.73 6.32 -6.87
C MET A 90 -7.12 7.65 -7.54
N ILE A 91 -6.17 8.56 -7.67
CA ILE A 91 -6.33 9.90 -8.22
C ILE A 91 -5.42 10.02 -9.44
N GLY A 92 -6.01 9.96 -10.64
CA GLY A 92 -5.27 9.94 -11.90
C GLY A 92 -4.69 8.56 -12.18
N GLY A 93 -4.89 8.06 -13.40
CA GLY A 93 -4.62 6.68 -13.80
C GLY A 93 -5.91 5.99 -14.20
N SER A 94 -6.35 6.19 -15.45
CA SER A 94 -7.54 5.56 -16.00
C SER A 94 -7.33 4.03 -16.10
N ALA A 95 -7.62 3.29 -15.04
CA ALA A 95 -8.09 1.92 -15.19
C ALA A 95 -9.62 2.01 -15.30
N GLY A 96 -10.12 1.71 -16.51
CA GLY A 96 -11.53 1.85 -16.85
C GLY A 96 -12.43 1.21 -15.79
N GLN A 97 -13.18 2.05 -15.07
CA GLN A 97 -14.43 1.64 -14.47
C GLN A 97 -15.38 1.35 -15.64
N LYS A 98 -15.31 0.15 -16.23
CA LYS A 98 -16.39 -0.36 -17.06
C LYS A 98 -17.60 -0.49 -16.15
N ARG A 99 -18.46 0.53 -16.16
CA ARG A 99 -19.85 0.39 -15.74
C ARG A 99 -20.49 -0.54 -16.78
N ALA A 100 -20.85 -1.74 -16.33
CA ALA A 100 -21.80 -2.60 -17.02
C ALA A 100 -23.21 -2.04 -16.82
#